data_AF-A0A7Z7N4E1-F1
#
_entry.id   AF-A0A7Z7N4E1-F1
#
_cell.length_a   1.000
_cell.length_b   1.000
_cell.length_c   1.000
_cell.angle_alpha   90.00
_cell.angle_beta   90.00
_cell.angle_gamma   90.00
#
_symmetry.space_group_name_H-M   'P 1'
#
loop_
_entity.id
_entity.type
_entity.pdbx_description
1 polymer ?
#
loop_
_entity_poly.entity_id
_entity_poly.type
_entity_poly.pdbx_seq_one_letter_code
_entity_poly.pdbx_strand_id
1 'polypeptide(L)'
;MTKQCMAGACEAPAAGMGRFCENHKRAFRRHGHPLQTGVKVPEVKPYIKRVQARIKSNAANPTWSLLAARWESMADISRTYVAQMHNGAAFNRYEARAHQASLNLANNVATKDIIEMVLGFYLLREEQGRRFQSAYFTPSWTRISRQAGQAFHTKLDTDFTASWTAISRQAGQ
;
A
#
# COMPACT_ATOMS: atom_id res chain seq x y z
N MET A 1 -0.37 40.61 -2.57
CA MET A 1 0.67 39.73 -3.14
C MET A 1 0.15 38.30 -3.17
N THR A 2 0.10 37.69 -4.34
CA THR A 2 -0.29 36.27 -4.49
C THR A 2 0.92 35.41 -4.14
N LYS A 3 0.80 34.55 -3.11
CA LYS A 3 1.90 33.64 -2.73
C LYS A 3 2.12 32.62 -3.84
N GLN A 4 3.37 32.23 -4.09
CA GLN A 4 3.70 31.16 -5.03
C GLN A 4 3.43 29.78 -4.40
N CYS A 5 3.11 28.79 -5.23
CA CYS A 5 2.97 27.40 -4.81
C CYS A 5 4.30 26.85 -4.26
N MET A 6 4.28 26.22 -3.09
CA MET A 6 5.47 25.66 -2.42
C MET A 6 5.85 24.24 -2.90
N ALA A 7 5.22 23.71 -3.95
CA ALA A 7 5.48 22.35 -4.41
C ALA A 7 6.61 22.32 -5.46
N GLY A 8 7.81 21.90 -5.06
CA GLY A 8 8.96 21.78 -5.96
C GLY A 8 9.25 23.10 -6.71
N ALA A 9 9.52 23.00 -8.02
CA ALA A 9 9.74 24.14 -8.91
C ALA A 9 8.44 24.66 -9.56
N CYS A 10 7.29 24.59 -8.86
CA CYS A 10 6.02 25.03 -9.42
C CYS A 10 5.92 26.56 -9.47
N GLU A 11 5.68 27.10 -10.66
CA GLU A 11 5.53 28.55 -10.90
C GLU A 11 4.09 29.06 -10.74
N ALA A 12 3.13 28.15 -10.54
CA ALA A 12 1.74 28.54 -10.38
C ALA A 12 1.49 29.29 -9.05
N PRO A 13 0.54 30.26 -9.02
CA PRO A 13 0.15 30.89 -7.77
C PRO A 13 -0.51 29.88 -6.82
N ALA A 14 -0.26 30.05 -5.52
CA ALA A 14 -0.97 29.34 -4.48
C ALA A 14 -2.44 29.76 -4.48
N ALA A 15 -3.32 28.82 -4.19
CA ALA A 15 -4.75 29.08 -4.25
C ALA A 15 -5.27 29.61 -2.91
N GLY A 16 -5.83 30.82 -2.92
CA GLY A 16 -6.27 31.54 -1.72
C GLY A 16 -5.11 31.78 -0.75
N MET A 17 -5.35 31.52 0.54
CA MET A 17 -4.32 31.62 1.60
C MET A 17 -3.53 30.31 1.80
N GLY A 18 -3.63 29.34 0.88
CA GLY A 18 -3.00 28.03 1.00
C GLY A 18 -1.49 28.01 0.66
N ARG A 19 -0.84 26.87 0.94
CA ARG A 19 0.57 26.60 0.58
C ARG A 19 0.78 26.14 -0.87
N PHE A 20 -0.27 25.63 -1.50
CA PHE A 20 -0.20 24.96 -2.80
C PHE A 20 -1.23 25.55 -3.77
N CYS A 21 -0.97 25.44 -5.08
CA CYS A 21 -1.99 25.64 -6.11
C CYS A 21 -3.07 24.55 -6.03
N GLU A 22 -4.22 24.73 -6.70
CA GLU A 22 -5.34 23.78 -6.61
C GLU A 22 -4.97 22.34 -7.04
N ASN A 23 -4.12 22.20 -8.07
CA ASN A 23 -3.62 20.88 -8.49
C ASN A 23 -2.79 20.20 -7.40
N HIS A 24 -1.83 20.89 -6.81
CA HIS A 24 -0.98 20.34 -5.76
C HIS A 24 -1.73 20.13 -4.44
N LYS A 25 -2.75 20.94 -4.13
CA LYS A 25 -3.69 20.65 -3.04
C LYS A 25 -4.46 19.36 -3.28
N ARG A 26 -4.93 19.13 -4.51
CA ARG A 26 -5.66 17.90 -4.88
C ARG A 26 -4.75 16.68 -4.80
N ALA A 27 -3.53 16.77 -5.30
CA ALA A 27 -2.51 15.72 -5.19
C ALA A 27 -2.18 15.42 -3.72
N PHE A 28 -1.92 16.45 -2.92
CA PHE A 28 -1.67 16.31 -1.48
C PHE A 28 -2.82 15.61 -0.74
N ARG A 29 -4.08 16.00 -1.00
CA ARG A 29 -5.26 15.36 -0.40
C ARG A 29 -5.41 13.88 -0.79
N ARG A 30 -5.04 13.51 -2.02
CA ARG A 30 -5.22 12.15 -2.55
C ARG A 30 -4.08 11.21 -2.20
N HIS A 31 -2.86 11.73 -2.15
CA HIS A 31 -1.65 10.92 -2.14
C HIS A 31 -0.71 11.23 -0.98
N GLY A 32 -1.04 12.22 -0.15
CA GLY A 32 -0.29 12.60 1.05
C GLY A 32 0.96 13.44 0.80
N HIS A 33 1.30 13.72 -0.47
CA HIS A 33 2.43 14.59 -0.84
C HIS A 33 2.09 15.33 -2.16
N PRO A 34 2.43 16.63 -2.32
CA PRO A 34 1.96 17.41 -3.46
C PRO A 34 2.53 16.89 -4.79
N LEU A 35 3.76 16.37 -4.80
CA LEU A 35 4.39 15.80 -6.01
C LEU A 35 4.13 14.30 -6.20
N GLN A 36 3.38 13.66 -5.29
CA GLN A 36 3.11 12.23 -5.41
C GLN A 36 2.10 11.98 -6.53
N THR A 37 2.45 11.06 -7.42
CA THR A 37 1.55 10.57 -8.46
C THR A 37 0.90 9.27 -8.01
N GLY A 38 -0.32 9.04 -8.51
CA GLY A 38 -0.99 7.76 -8.36
C GLY A 38 -0.23 6.63 -9.06
N VAL A 39 -0.36 5.42 -8.54
CA VAL A 39 0.11 4.21 -9.19
C VAL A 39 -1.02 3.68 -10.08
N LYS A 40 -0.70 3.40 -11.34
CA LYS A 40 -1.64 2.89 -12.34
C LYS A 40 -1.55 1.37 -12.41
N VAL A 41 -2.65 0.74 -12.82
CA VAL A 41 -2.75 -0.72 -12.97
C VAL A 41 -1.64 -1.31 -13.87
N PRO A 42 -1.31 -0.73 -15.05
CA PRO A 42 -0.24 -1.27 -15.89
C PRO A 42 1.14 -1.28 -15.23
N GLU A 43 1.36 -0.40 -14.25
CA GLU A 43 2.63 -0.28 -13.54
C GLU A 43 2.80 -1.40 -12.51
N VAL A 44 1.71 -1.84 -11.89
CA VAL A 44 1.72 -2.91 -10.87
C VAL A 44 1.58 -4.30 -11.50
N LYS A 45 0.95 -4.40 -12.67
CA LYS A 45 0.66 -5.67 -13.34
C LYS A 45 1.89 -6.59 -13.53
N PRO A 46 3.08 -6.10 -13.92
CA PRO A 46 4.27 -6.95 -14.01
C PRO A 46 4.69 -7.55 -12.66
N TYR A 47 4.50 -6.81 -11.57
CA TYR A 47 4.83 -7.24 -10.21
C TYR A 47 3.84 -8.29 -9.69
N ILE A 48 2.55 -8.13 -9.97
CA ILE A 48 1.53 -9.15 -9.69
C ILE A 48 1.89 -10.47 -10.38
N LYS A 49 2.29 -10.43 -11.66
CA LYS A 49 2.71 -11.64 -12.38
C LYS A 49 3.89 -12.35 -11.72
N ARG A 50 4.85 -11.60 -11.18
CA ARG A 50 6.00 -12.17 -10.44
C ARG A 50 5.55 -12.84 -9.14
N VAL A 51 4.62 -12.22 -8.41
CA VAL A 51 4.03 -12.81 -7.21
C VAL A 51 3.29 -14.11 -7.54
N GLN A 52 2.44 -14.09 -8.57
CA GLN A 52 1.72 -15.27 -9.05
C GLN A 52 2.66 -16.43 -9.40
N ALA A 53 3.73 -16.15 -10.14
CA ALA A 53 4.73 -17.14 -10.48
C ALA A 53 5.39 -17.74 -9.23
N ARG A 54 5.69 -16.91 -8.22
CA ARG A 54 6.30 -17.34 -6.96
C ARG A 54 5.35 -18.18 -6.10
N ILE A 55 4.07 -17.79 -6.01
CA ILE A 55 3.05 -18.57 -5.30
C ILE A 55 2.92 -19.95 -5.96
N LYS A 56 2.85 -19.99 -7.30
CA LYS A 56 2.78 -21.25 -8.05
C LYS A 56 3.99 -22.14 -7.82
N SER A 57 5.20 -21.58 -7.85
CA SER A 57 6.43 -22.35 -7.68
C SER A 57 6.69 -22.77 -6.23
N ASN A 58 6.05 -22.13 -5.25
CA ASN A 58 6.23 -22.40 -3.82
C ASN A 58 4.87 -22.47 -3.10
N ALA A 59 3.96 -23.31 -3.61
CA ALA A 59 2.57 -23.34 -3.15
C ALA A 59 2.42 -23.84 -1.71
N ALA A 60 3.31 -24.72 -1.26
CA ALA A 60 3.29 -25.30 0.09
C ALA A 60 3.80 -24.35 1.19
N ASN A 61 4.21 -23.12 0.84
CA ASN A 61 4.74 -22.19 1.82
C ASN A 61 3.64 -21.72 2.79
N PRO A 62 3.80 -21.92 4.12
CA PRO A 62 2.80 -21.53 5.11
C PRO A 62 2.55 -20.02 5.17
N THR A 63 3.46 -19.19 4.63
CA THR A 63 3.29 -17.74 4.54
C THR A 63 2.01 -17.34 3.81
N TRP A 64 1.56 -18.10 2.79
CA TRP A 64 0.34 -17.76 2.04
C TRP A 64 -0.91 -17.85 2.91
N SER A 65 -1.01 -18.92 3.70
CA SER A 65 -2.11 -19.08 4.66
C SER A 65 -2.05 -18.03 5.76
N LEU A 66 -0.86 -17.65 6.22
CA LEU A 66 -0.69 -16.57 7.19
C LEU A 66 -1.20 -15.22 6.64
N LEU A 67 -0.86 -14.87 5.39
CA LEU A 67 -1.34 -13.64 4.75
C LEU A 67 -2.86 -13.62 4.61
N ALA A 68 -3.46 -14.74 4.20
CA ALA A 68 -4.91 -14.88 4.12
C ALA A 68 -5.57 -14.68 5.50
N ALA A 69 -5.07 -15.35 6.54
CA ALA A 69 -5.60 -15.20 7.90
C ALA A 69 -5.48 -13.75 8.43
N ARG A 70 -4.39 -13.04 8.09
CA ARG A 70 -4.23 -11.62 8.47
C ARG A 70 -5.22 -10.72 7.75
N TRP A 71 -5.48 -10.97 6.47
CA TRP A 71 -6.51 -10.25 5.73
C TRP A 71 -7.89 -10.46 6.35
N GLU A 72 -8.28 -11.71 6.62
CA GLU A 72 -9.61 -12.00 7.20
C GLU A 72 -9.79 -11.37 8.57
N SER A 73 -8.77 -11.42 9.43
CA SER A 73 -8.81 -10.74 10.72
C SER A 73 -9.07 -9.23 10.58
N MET A 74 -8.48 -8.58 9.58
CA MET A 74 -8.73 -7.15 9.31
C MET A 74 -10.13 -6.91 8.74
N ALA A 75 -10.64 -7.80 7.90
CA ALA A 75 -11.99 -7.75 7.37
C ALA A 75 -13.04 -7.89 8.48
N ASP A 76 -12.82 -8.79 9.45
CA ASP A 76 -13.71 -9.00 10.61
C ASP A 76 -13.73 -7.80 11.55
N ILE A 77 -12.58 -7.19 11.82
CA ILE A 77 -12.50 -5.93 12.56
C ILE A 77 -13.32 -4.85 11.85
N SER A 78 -13.18 -4.75 10.53
CA SER A 78 -13.91 -3.76 9.73
C SER A 78 -15.41 -4.02 9.70
N ARG A 79 -15.83 -5.28 9.63
CA ARG A 79 -17.24 -5.70 9.70
C ARG A 79 -17.85 -5.31 11.05
N THR A 80 -17.13 -5.57 12.14
CA THR A 80 -17.55 -5.22 13.50
C THR A 80 -17.69 -3.71 13.67
N TYR A 81 -16.69 -2.94 13.22
CA TYR A 81 -16.73 -1.47 13.29
C TYR A 81 -17.92 -0.89 12.52
N VAL A 82 -18.12 -1.35 11.28
CA VAL A 82 -19.23 -0.89 10.42
C VAL A 82 -20.59 -1.27 11.02
N ALA A 83 -20.73 -2.45 11.62
CA ALA A 83 -21.95 -2.85 12.31
C ALA A 83 -22.26 -1.93 13.51
N GLN A 84 -21.27 -1.61 14.34
CA GLN A 84 -21.44 -0.67 15.46
C GLN A 84 -21.87 0.73 14.99
N MET A 85 -21.25 1.21 13.91
CA MET A 85 -21.61 2.48 13.27
C MET A 85 -23.07 2.47 12.79
N HIS A 86 -23.52 1.39 12.13
CA HIS A 86 -24.92 1.27 11.69
C HIS A 86 -25.91 1.19 12.87
N ASN A 87 -25.47 0.69 14.02
CA ASN A 87 -26.26 0.66 15.26
C ASN A 87 -26.25 2.00 16.02
N GLY A 88 -25.71 3.08 15.44
CA GLY A 88 -25.75 4.43 16.02
C GLY A 88 -24.66 4.75 17.03
N ALA A 89 -23.62 3.90 17.15
CA ALA A 89 -22.46 4.21 17.97
C ALA A 89 -21.71 5.45 17.42
N ALA A 90 -21.10 6.25 18.28
CA ALA A 90 -20.24 7.35 17.84
C ALA A 90 -19.00 6.82 17.11
N PHE A 91 -18.60 7.47 16.02
CA PHE A 91 -17.49 7.02 15.18
C PHE A 91 -16.65 8.17 14.63
N ASN A 92 -15.39 7.87 14.30
CA ASN A 92 -14.53 8.77 13.55
C ASN A 92 -14.83 8.62 12.05
N ARG A 93 -15.22 9.71 11.39
CA ARG A 93 -15.58 9.69 9.96
C ARG A 93 -14.51 9.11 9.03
N TYR A 94 -13.22 9.32 9.36
CA TYR A 94 -12.12 8.86 8.51
C TYR A 94 -11.85 7.38 8.70
N GLU A 95 -11.94 6.89 9.94
CA GLU A 95 -11.85 5.46 10.25
C GLU A 95 -13.03 4.70 9.69
N ALA A 96 -14.26 5.22 9.85
CA ALA A 96 -15.46 4.64 9.26
C ALA A 96 -15.31 4.47 7.74
N ARG A 97 -14.83 5.50 7.04
CA ARG A 97 -14.57 5.43 5.59
C ARG A 97 -13.51 4.39 5.24
N ALA A 98 -12.48 4.23 6.07
CA ALA A 98 -11.45 3.21 5.86
C ALA A 98 -12.02 1.79 6.06
N HIS A 99 -12.77 1.55 7.13
CA HIS A 99 -13.40 0.25 7.40
C HIS A 99 -14.45 -0.12 6.35
N GLN A 100 -15.26 0.84 5.89
CA GLN A 100 -16.19 0.62 4.77
C GLN A 100 -15.46 0.24 3.49
N ALA A 101 -14.34 0.90 3.17
CA ALA A 101 -13.54 0.56 2.00
C ALA A 101 -12.93 -0.85 2.11
N SER A 102 -12.39 -1.21 3.29
CA SER A 102 -11.88 -2.56 3.56
C SER A 102 -12.96 -3.62 3.42
N LEU A 103 -14.16 -3.38 3.98
CA LEU A 103 -15.29 -4.30 3.89
C LEU A 103 -15.80 -4.44 2.46
N ASN A 104 -15.82 -3.34 1.69
CA ASN A 104 -16.16 -3.40 0.27
C ASN A 104 -15.19 -4.26 -0.52
N LEU A 105 -13.88 -4.21 -0.22
CA LEU A 105 -12.91 -5.12 -0.82
C LEU A 105 -13.16 -6.57 -0.40
N ALA A 106 -13.38 -6.83 0.89
CA ALA A 106 -13.63 -8.17 1.41
C ALA A 106 -14.86 -8.84 0.79
N ASN A 107 -15.90 -8.05 0.48
CA ASN A 107 -17.13 -8.58 -0.10
C ASN A 107 -17.07 -8.79 -1.62
N ASN A 108 -16.14 -8.15 -2.33
CA ASN A 108 -16.17 -8.09 -3.80
C ASN A 108 -14.87 -8.57 -4.48
N VAL A 109 -13.81 -8.86 -3.72
CA VAL A 109 -12.51 -9.24 -4.26
C VAL A 109 -12.02 -10.49 -3.55
N ALA A 110 -11.50 -11.46 -4.30
CA ALA A 110 -10.94 -12.66 -3.70
C ALA A 110 -9.71 -12.33 -2.85
N THR A 111 -9.59 -12.97 -1.68
CA THR A 111 -8.45 -12.79 -0.75
C THR A 111 -7.10 -12.98 -1.44
N LYS A 112 -7.03 -13.93 -2.39
CA LYS A 112 -5.84 -14.15 -3.22
C LYS A 112 -5.46 -12.91 -4.03
N ASP A 113 -6.41 -12.28 -4.72
CA ASP A 113 -6.15 -11.10 -5.56
C ASP A 113 -5.70 -9.90 -4.72
N ILE A 114 -6.24 -9.76 -3.50
CA ILE A 114 -5.81 -8.74 -2.54
C ILE A 114 -4.36 -8.98 -2.11
N ILE A 115 -4.01 -10.21 -1.75
CA ILE A 115 -2.64 -10.59 -1.38
C ILE A 115 -1.67 -10.32 -2.54
N GLU A 116 -2.02 -10.76 -3.75
CA GLU A 116 -1.20 -10.55 -4.95
C GLU A 116 -1.02 -9.06 -5.27
N MET A 117 -2.08 -8.26 -5.14
CA MET A 117 -2.04 -6.81 -5.32
C MET A 117 -1.11 -6.15 -4.29
N VAL A 118 -1.26 -6.46 -3.00
CA VAL A 118 -0.45 -5.88 -1.92
C VAL A 118 1.02 -6.25 -2.09
N LEU A 119 1.33 -7.52 -2.38
CA LEU A 119 2.69 -7.97 -2.64
C LEU A 119 3.26 -7.35 -3.93
N GLY A 120 2.44 -7.19 -4.98
CA GLY A 120 2.84 -6.51 -6.20
C GLY A 120 3.21 -5.05 -5.95
N PHE A 121 2.40 -4.33 -5.17
CA PHE A 121 2.70 -2.97 -4.72
C PHE A 121 3.96 -2.89 -3.87
N TYR A 122 4.18 -3.89 -3.00
CA TYR A 122 5.40 -3.98 -2.21
C TYR A 122 6.64 -4.09 -3.11
N LEU A 123 6.64 -4.98 -4.10
CA LEU A 123 7.75 -5.12 -5.03
C LEU A 123 7.97 -3.86 -5.88
N LEU A 124 6.90 -3.23 -6.35
CA LEU A 124 6.99 -1.95 -7.06
C LEU A 124 7.67 -0.88 -6.20
N ARG A 125 7.35 -0.85 -4.90
CA ARG A 125 7.95 0.10 -3.95
C ARG A 125 9.43 -0.19 -3.72
N GLU A 126 9.82 -1.45 -3.56
CA GLU A 126 11.22 -1.80 -3.35
C GLU A 126 12.08 -1.38 -4.55
N GLU A 127 11.57 -1.56 -5.77
CA GLU A 127 12.32 -1.19 -6.98
C GLU A 127 12.24 0.30 -7.32
N GLN A 128 11.10 0.95 -7.03
CA GLN A 128 10.86 2.37 -7.37
C GLN A 128 10.68 3.25 -6.14
N GLY A 129 11.43 2.99 -5.06
CA GLY A 129 11.24 3.64 -3.75
C GLY A 129 11.25 5.17 -3.80
N ARG A 130 12.06 5.76 -4.68
CA ARG A 130 12.14 7.22 -4.89
C ARG A 130 10.82 7.84 -5.38
N ARG A 131 9.90 7.05 -5.95
CA ARG A 131 8.59 7.52 -6.40
C ARG A 131 7.61 7.73 -5.25
N PHE A 132 7.84 7.11 -4.09
CA PHE A 132 6.92 7.13 -2.96
C PHE A 132 7.38 8.19 -1.94
N GLN A 133 6.94 9.43 -2.18
CA GLN A 133 7.38 10.67 -1.54
C GLN A 133 6.64 10.99 -0.22
N SER A 134 5.52 10.31 0.08
CA SER A 134 4.75 10.57 1.30
C SER A 134 5.16 9.65 2.47
N ALA A 135 5.27 10.25 3.67
CA ALA A 135 5.44 9.51 4.93
C ALA A 135 4.23 8.63 5.30
N TYR A 136 3.11 8.77 4.60
CA TYR A 136 1.97 7.86 4.75
C TYR A 136 2.18 6.55 3.99
N PHE A 137 3.10 6.53 3.02
CA PHE A 137 3.49 5.32 2.28
C PHE A 137 4.69 4.61 2.94
N THR A 138 5.52 5.34 3.69
CA THR A 138 6.75 4.82 4.32
C THR A 138 6.52 4.36 5.79
N PRO A 139 6.24 5.23 6.79
CA PRO A 139 6.02 4.83 8.20
C PRO A 139 4.91 3.83 8.59
N SER A 140 3.63 4.02 8.21
CA SER A 140 2.54 3.17 8.76
C SER A 140 2.65 1.72 8.29
N TRP A 141 3.05 1.54 7.04
CA TRP A 141 3.41 0.25 6.49
C TRP A 141 4.73 -0.28 7.05
N THR A 142 5.75 0.53 7.33
CA THR A 142 6.99 0.01 7.97
C THR A 142 6.76 -0.55 9.37
N ARG A 143 5.70 -0.15 10.10
CA ARG A 143 5.37 -0.73 11.42
C ARG A 143 4.60 -2.04 11.29
N ILE A 144 3.58 -2.09 10.42
CA ILE A 144 2.89 -3.33 10.07
C ILE A 144 3.86 -4.31 9.40
N SER A 145 4.78 -3.83 8.57
CA SER A 145 5.81 -4.61 7.89
C SER A 145 7.06 -4.85 8.74
N ARG A 146 7.25 -4.21 9.90
CA ARG A 146 8.24 -4.63 10.92
C ARG A 146 7.66 -5.65 11.87
N GLN A 147 6.37 -5.60 12.16
CA GLN A 147 5.71 -6.56 13.08
C GLN A 147 5.25 -7.82 12.33
N ALA A 148 4.72 -7.68 11.12
CA ALA A 148 4.61 -8.79 10.16
C ALA A 148 5.99 -9.20 9.67
N GLY A 149 6.90 -8.23 9.47
CA GLY A 149 8.31 -8.44 9.12
C GLY A 149 9.14 -9.18 10.14
N GLN A 150 8.96 -9.03 11.45
CA GLN A 150 9.78 -9.82 12.40
C GLN A 150 9.36 -11.30 12.42
N ALA A 151 8.10 -11.59 12.11
CA ALA A 151 7.62 -12.95 11.82
C ALA A 151 7.89 -13.41 10.37
N PHE A 152 8.08 -12.47 9.42
CA PHE A 152 8.40 -12.72 8.01
C PHE A 152 9.92 -12.86 7.76
N HIS A 153 10.77 -12.07 8.40
CA HIS A 153 12.22 -11.96 8.24
C HIS A 153 12.94 -13.14 8.91
N THR A 154 12.40 -13.75 9.96
CA THR A 154 13.13 -14.82 10.64
C THR A 154 13.09 -16.18 9.91
N LYS A 155 12.16 -16.38 8.97
CA LYS A 155 12.05 -17.63 8.19
C LYS A 155 12.11 -17.46 6.68
N LEU A 156 11.84 -16.28 6.13
CA LEU A 156 12.07 -16.04 4.71
C LEU A 156 13.46 -15.46 4.43
N ASP A 157 14.19 -14.86 5.37
CA ASP A 157 15.41 -14.12 5.01
C ASP A 157 16.55 -15.04 4.53
N THR A 158 16.75 -16.25 5.06
CA THR A 158 17.87 -17.09 4.58
C THR A 158 17.63 -17.61 3.15
N ASP A 159 16.43 -18.12 2.87
CA ASP A 159 16.12 -18.73 1.56
C ASP A 159 15.60 -17.71 0.53
N PHE A 160 14.86 -16.69 0.97
CA PHE A 160 14.42 -15.59 0.10
C PHE A 160 15.58 -14.65 -0.20
N THR A 161 16.43 -14.27 0.75
CA THR A 161 17.56 -13.36 0.48
C THR A 161 18.66 -14.04 -0.32
N ALA A 162 18.93 -15.34 -0.12
CA ALA A 162 19.82 -16.11 -1.01
C ALA A 162 19.26 -16.21 -2.44
N SER A 163 17.95 -16.52 -2.59
CA SER A 163 17.27 -16.54 -3.89
C SER A 163 17.21 -15.14 -4.54
N TRP A 164 17.03 -14.09 -3.74
CA TRP A 164 16.87 -12.70 -4.17
C TRP A 164 18.19 -12.04 -4.59
N THR A 165 19.29 -12.34 -3.88
CA THR A 165 20.64 -11.87 -4.23
C THR A 165 21.16 -12.53 -5.52
N ALA A 166 20.74 -13.77 -5.79
CA ALA A 166 21.02 -14.45 -7.07
C ALA A 166 20.22 -13.85 -8.24
N ILE A 167 18.95 -13.49 -8.02
CA ILE A 167 18.07 -12.91 -9.03
C ILE A 167 18.46 -11.46 -9.36
N SER A 168 18.86 -10.65 -8.38
CA SER A 168 19.32 -9.27 -8.64
C SER A 168 20.61 -9.20 -9.45
N ARG A 169 21.46 -10.25 -9.40
CA ARG A 169 22.64 -10.38 -10.28
C ARG A 169 22.30 -10.84 -11.70
N GLN A 170 21.24 -11.61 -11.89
CA GLN A 170 20.79 -12.05 -13.22
C GLN A 170 19.94 -11.02 -13.96
N ALA A 171 19.26 -10.13 -13.25
CA ALA A 171 18.51 -9.01 -13.84
C ALA A 171 19.37 -7.78 -14.18
N GLY A 172 20.69 -7.84 -13.91
CA GLY A 172 21.66 -6.78 -14.17
C GLY A 172 22.63 -7.07 -15.32
N GLN A 173 22.33 -8.06 -16.18
CA GLN A 173 23.05 -8.33 -17.43
C GLN A 173 22.06 -8.36 -18.60
#